data_AF-Q970D5-F1
#
_entry.id   AF-Q970D5-F1
#
_cell.length_a   1.000
_cell.length_b   1.000
_cell.length_c   1.000
_cell.angle_alpha   90.00
_cell.angle_beta   90.00
_cell.angle_gamma   90.00
#
_symmetry.space_group_name_H-M   'P 1'
#
loop_
_entity.id
_entity.type
_entity.pdbx_description
1 polymer ?
#
loop_
_entity_poly.entity_id
_entity_poly.type
_entity_poly.pdbx_seq_one_letter_code
_entity_poly.pdbx_strand_id
1 'polypeptide(L)'
;MSSSAIKYLSLGMLIIILSLPLAVIIWYISLLFGITPPMNVTINGFLLSIFSPMILSGAFLGIINMASFYRIRIGLRVLNLDHNTTLGALLNVIASIFLFTGNLLVLLSALVSVINIITILAWISAEILTLIFYISGNIFLGIGLMRLGELMKNSTLKNGGMLITSVVLSYFGYIIAYLGLRKISSQQIAHYFPLMSNIRAPSTKNVLSSKIKTQGNEELTITHPIYYKETVKVHRLQSQETRSVQQQPYQTQKIPSPQPTKQVLPSTLSQSYTPTSMPQSQTTFVINGNGILKSDGTVYLNIYVSQPCVISSVKIENLPYSPLSIQPQSLQIGNNQVLIKFDKVALLGLLKGKEYKLYLTLRTYNIYYPDQVIKIKYETT
;
A
#
# COMPACT_ATOMS: atom_id res chain seq x y z
N MET A 1 8.18 -21.82 25.20
CA MET A 1 8.22 -21.37 23.78
C MET A 1 7.12 -20.35 23.57
N SER A 2 7.37 -19.21 22.92
CA SER A 2 6.41 -18.10 22.95
C SER A 2 5.19 -18.32 22.04
N SER A 3 3.99 -18.23 22.62
CA SER A 3 2.72 -18.25 21.86
C SER A 3 2.64 -17.08 20.85
N SER A 4 3.22 -15.91 21.16
CA SER A 4 3.22 -14.77 20.23
C SER A 4 3.98 -15.07 18.94
N ALA A 5 5.07 -15.83 19.02
CA ALA A 5 5.91 -16.16 17.87
C ALA A 5 5.18 -17.06 16.86
N ILE A 6 4.43 -18.05 17.33
CA ILE A 6 3.61 -18.94 16.49
C ILE A 6 2.44 -18.16 15.86
N LYS A 7 1.89 -17.18 16.56
CA LYS A 7 0.89 -16.25 16.00
C LYS A 7 1.48 -15.38 14.89
N TYR A 8 2.70 -14.84 15.05
CA TYR A 8 3.39 -14.10 13.99
C TYR A 8 3.70 -14.97 12.77
N LEU A 9 4.17 -16.20 13.00
CA LEU A 9 4.47 -17.14 11.92
C LEU A 9 3.20 -17.53 11.14
N SER A 10 2.16 -17.98 11.84
CA SER A 10 0.90 -18.39 11.19
C SER A 10 0.18 -17.23 10.50
N LEU A 11 0.20 -16.02 11.08
CA LEU A 11 -0.34 -14.83 10.42
C LEU A 11 0.44 -14.49 9.13
N GLY A 12 1.77 -14.58 9.15
CA GLY A 12 2.57 -14.37 7.95
C GLY A 12 2.27 -15.38 6.84
N MET A 13 2.13 -16.67 7.18
CA MET A 13 1.73 -17.71 6.21
C MET A 13 0.32 -17.46 5.66
N LEU A 14 -0.62 -17.05 6.50
CA LEU A 14 -1.99 -16.73 6.07
C LEU A 14 -2.01 -15.59 5.04
N ILE A 15 -1.20 -14.55 5.23
CA ILE A 15 -1.14 -13.42 4.30
C ILE A 15 -0.54 -13.87 2.94
N ILE A 16 0.44 -14.78 2.92
CA ILE A 16 0.96 -15.38 1.66
C ILE A 16 -0.13 -16.20 0.95
N ILE A 17 -0.89 -17.01 1.69
CA ILE A 17 -1.99 -17.80 1.10
C ILE A 17 -3.06 -16.88 0.48
N LEU A 18 -3.33 -15.74 1.12
CA LEU A 18 -4.31 -14.76 0.64
C LEU A 18 -3.77 -13.82 -0.45
N SER A 19 -2.45 -13.66 -0.60
CA SER A 19 -1.87 -12.74 -1.59
C SER A 19 -2.14 -13.19 -3.02
N LEU A 20 -2.08 -14.50 -3.29
CA LEU A 20 -2.35 -15.08 -4.60
C LEU A 20 -3.79 -14.85 -5.12
N PRO A 21 -4.87 -15.26 -4.40
CA PRO A 21 -6.24 -15.00 -4.87
C PRO A 21 -6.56 -13.51 -4.91
N LEU A 22 -6.02 -12.70 -4.00
CA LEU A 22 -6.22 -11.26 -4.00
C LEU A 22 -5.58 -10.59 -5.23
N ALA A 23 -4.42 -11.07 -5.69
CA ALA A 23 -3.80 -10.60 -6.92
C ALA A 23 -4.64 -10.93 -8.16
N VAL A 24 -5.22 -12.13 -8.23
CA VAL A 24 -6.13 -12.53 -9.32
C VAL A 24 -7.38 -11.66 -9.33
N ILE A 25 -7.96 -11.36 -8.16
CA ILE A 25 -9.10 -10.45 -8.02
C ILE A 25 -8.73 -9.04 -8.49
N ILE A 26 -7.58 -8.50 -8.07
CA ILE A 26 -7.11 -7.17 -8.50
C ILE A 26 -6.91 -7.12 -10.01
N TRP A 27 -6.25 -8.11 -10.58
CA TRP A 27 -6.04 -8.21 -12.03
C TRP A 27 -7.37 -8.24 -12.80
N TYR A 28 -8.35 -9.02 -12.33
CA TYR A 28 -9.69 -9.11 -12.93
C TYR A 28 -10.49 -7.80 -12.80
N ILE A 29 -10.41 -7.12 -11.65
CA ILE A 29 -11.02 -5.79 -11.44
C ILE A 29 -10.38 -4.76 -12.37
N SER A 30 -9.04 -4.72 -12.46
CA SER A 30 -8.33 -3.81 -13.37
C SER A 30 -8.72 -4.03 -14.84
N LEU A 31 -8.98 -5.28 -15.24
CA LEU A 31 -9.48 -5.64 -16.56
C LEU A 31 -10.93 -5.15 -16.76
N LEU A 32 -11.85 -5.48 -15.85
CA LEU A 32 -13.27 -5.11 -15.93
C LEU A 32 -13.51 -3.59 -15.99
N PHE A 33 -12.81 -2.83 -15.15
CA PHE A 33 -13.00 -1.37 -15.05
C PHE A 33 -12.13 -0.59 -16.04
N GLY A 34 -11.39 -1.26 -16.92
CA GLY A 34 -10.48 -0.61 -17.86
C GLY A 34 -9.49 0.32 -17.15
N ILE A 35 -8.97 -0.10 -15.98
CA ILE A 35 -8.00 0.68 -15.19
C ILE A 35 -6.62 0.56 -15.86
N THR A 36 -6.55 1.08 -17.08
CA THR A 36 -5.31 1.48 -17.71
C THR A 36 -4.89 2.81 -17.07
N PRO A 37 -3.68 2.92 -16.50
CA PRO A 37 -3.13 4.21 -16.13
C PRO A 37 -3.02 5.08 -17.38
N PRO A 38 -2.87 6.40 -17.23
CA PRO A 38 -2.72 7.32 -18.36
C PRO A 38 -1.35 7.18 -19.04
N MET A 39 -1.09 6.02 -19.65
CA MET A 39 0.10 5.69 -20.41
C MET A 39 -0.28 5.42 -21.86
N ASN A 40 -0.47 6.52 -22.61
CA ASN A 40 -0.61 6.49 -24.07
C ASN A 40 0.78 6.27 -24.71
N VAL A 41 1.38 5.10 -24.42
CA VAL A 41 2.64 4.67 -25.03
C VAL A 41 2.31 3.66 -26.12
N THR A 42 2.24 4.16 -27.35
CA THR A 42 1.98 3.35 -28.54
C THR A 42 3.31 3.03 -29.20
N ILE A 43 3.76 1.77 -29.11
CA ILE A 43 4.91 1.27 -29.87
C ILE A 43 4.36 0.55 -31.10
N ASN A 44 4.69 1.03 -32.30
CA ASN A 44 4.28 0.45 -33.59
C ASN A 44 2.77 0.16 -33.72
N GLY A 45 1.91 1.02 -33.16
CA GLY A 45 0.46 0.87 -33.21
C GLY A 45 -0.14 -0.12 -32.21
N PHE A 46 0.67 -0.86 -31.44
CA PHE A 46 0.19 -1.77 -30.41
C PHE A 46 -0.03 -1.03 -29.08
N LEU A 47 -1.21 -1.18 -28.49
CA LEU A 47 -1.54 -0.59 -27.19
C LEU A 47 -0.92 -1.42 -26.06
N LEU A 48 0.01 -0.84 -25.31
CA LEU A 48 0.59 -1.43 -24.09
C LEU A 48 -0.40 -1.53 -22.90
N SER A 49 -1.70 -1.28 -23.12
CA SER A 49 -2.75 -1.26 -22.10
C SER A 49 -2.83 -2.54 -21.24
N ILE A 50 -2.50 -3.69 -21.82
CA ILE A 50 -2.54 -5.02 -21.17
C ILE A 50 -1.49 -5.13 -20.04
N PHE A 51 -0.37 -4.39 -20.12
CA PHE A 51 0.72 -4.50 -19.15
C PHE A 51 0.38 -3.90 -17.79
N SER A 52 -0.48 -2.87 -17.71
CA SER A 52 -0.66 -2.19 -16.43
C SER A 52 -1.46 -2.96 -15.38
N PRO A 53 -2.52 -3.73 -15.69
CA PRO A 53 -3.13 -4.64 -14.72
C PRO A 53 -2.11 -5.59 -14.11
N MET A 54 -1.14 -6.09 -14.92
CA MET A 54 -0.05 -6.93 -14.43
C MET A 54 0.90 -6.15 -13.51
N ILE A 55 1.40 -4.98 -13.93
CA ILE A 55 2.26 -4.08 -13.13
C ILE A 55 1.63 -3.78 -11.76
N LEU A 56 0.35 -3.40 -11.74
CA LEU A 56 -0.36 -3.04 -10.50
C LEU A 56 -0.52 -4.25 -9.57
N SER A 57 -0.91 -5.41 -10.13
CA SER A 57 -1.04 -6.66 -9.37
C SER A 57 0.30 -7.15 -8.81
N GLY A 58 1.39 -7.02 -9.58
CA GLY A 58 2.74 -7.42 -9.20
C GLY A 58 3.32 -6.55 -8.09
N ALA A 59 3.17 -5.23 -8.19
CA ALA A 59 3.55 -4.30 -7.12
C ALA A 59 2.78 -4.57 -5.82
N PHE A 60 1.47 -4.85 -5.92
CA PHE A 60 0.63 -5.15 -4.76
C PHE A 60 0.99 -6.50 -4.11
N LEU A 61 1.26 -7.53 -4.92
CA LEU A 61 1.84 -8.81 -4.48
C LEU A 61 3.16 -8.60 -3.74
N GLY A 62 4.08 -7.81 -4.32
CA GLY A 62 5.38 -7.52 -3.73
C GLY A 62 5.27 -6.92 -2.33
N ILE A 63 4.39 -5.91 -2.16
CA ILE A 63 4.13 -5.26 -0.87
C ILE A 63 3.54 -6.23 0.15
N ILE A 64 2.52 -7.01 -0.24
CA ILE A 64 1.87 -7.98 0.67
C ILE A 64 2.82 -9.10 1.08
N ASN A 65 3.58 -9.65 0.13
CA ASN A 65 4.57 -10.68 0.39
C ASN A 65 5.69 -10.14 1.30
N MET A 66 6.18 -8.93 1.06
CA MET A 66 7.17 -8.26 1.93
C MET A 66 6.67 -8.07 3.37
N ALA A 67 5.42 -7.63 3.56
CA ALA A 67 4.80 -7.53 4.88
C ALA A 67 4.63 -8.92 5.55
N SER A 68 4.35 -9.95 4.77
CA SER A 68 4.23 -11.34 5.24
C SER A 68 5.57 -11.89 5.73
N PHE A 69 6.62 -11.75 4.92
CA PHE A 69 7.96 -12.22 5.27
C PHE A 69 8.55 -11.46 6.45
N TYR A 70 8.25 -10.17 6.60
CA TYR A 70 8.60 -9.41 7.81
C TYR A 70 7.98 -10.04 9.08
N ARG A 71 6.71 -10.44 9.03
CA ARG A 71 6.04 -11.15 10.16
C ARG A 71 6.62 -12.55 10.40
N ILE A 72 6.92 -13.31 9.35
CA ILE A 72 7.58 -14.63 9.45
C ILE A 72 8.95 -14.49 10.11
N ARG A 73 9.77 -13.52 9.68
CA ARG A 73 11.10 -13.23 10.24
C ARG A 73 11.02 -12.89 11.74
N ILE A 74 10.05 -12.07 12.15
CA ILE A 74 9.79 -11.79 13.57
C ILE A 74 9.40 -13.07 14.31
N GLY A 75 8.48 -13.87 13.77
CA GLY A 75 8.10 -15.16 14.34
C GLY A 75 9.30 -16.08 14.57
N LEU A 76 10.13 -16.30 13.55
CA LEU A 76 11.34 -17.13 13.64
C LEU A 76 12.36 -16.60 14.66
N ARG A 77 12.56 -15.27 14.73
CA ARG A 77 13.44 -14.65 15.75
C ARG A 77 12.92 -14.86 17.16
N VAL A 78 11.62 -14.63 17.41
CA VAL A 78 11.02 -14.80 18.76
C VAL A 78 10.92 -16.28 19.16
N LEU A 79 10.97 -17.21 18.20
CA LEU A 79 11.14 -18.64 18.50
C LEU A 79 12.52 -19.02 19.04
N ASN A 80 13.50 -18.11 19.00
CA ASN A 80 14.86 -18.28 19.56
C ASN A 80 15.54 -19.59 19.11
N LEU A 81 15.40 -19.92 17.82
CA LEU A 81 16.14 -21.01 17.16
C LEU A 81 17.66 -20.75 17.13
N ASP A 82 18.07 -19.53 17.46
CA ASP A 82 19.45 -19.07 17.58
C ASP A 82 20.27 -19.87 18.62
N HIS A 83 19.62 -20.52 19.60
CA HIS A 83 20.32 -21.15 20.72
C HIS A 83 20.93 -22.53 20.46
N ASN A 84 20.87 -23.09 19.24
CA ASN A 84 21.68 -24.29 18.94
C ASN A 84 22.00 -24.63 17.46
N THR A 85 21.60 -23.85 16.45
CA THR A 85 22.15 -24.05 15.09
C THR A 85 22.39 -22.71 14.36
N THR A 86 23.66 -22.43 14.07
CA THR A 86 24.09 -21.40 13.10
C THR A 86 23.31 -21.50 11.79
N LEU A 87 23.05 -22.72 11.34
CA LEU A 87 22.30 -23.04 10.14
C LEU A 87 20.83 -22.56 10.19
N GLY A 88 20.17 -22.54 11.34
CA GLY A 88 18.80 -22.04 11.48
C GLY A 88 18.72 -20.51 11.36
N ALA A 89 19.65 -19.80 12.02
CA ALA A 89 19.78 -18.35 11.89
C ALA A 89 20.17 -17.94 10.47
N LEU A 90 21.13 -18.65 9.86
CA LEU A 90 21.58 -18.44 8.48
C LEU A 90 20.45 -18.63 7.47
N LEU A 91 19.68 -19.72 7.57
CA LEU A 91 18.52 -19.97 6.71
C LEU A 91 17.45 -18.87 6.83
N ASN A 92 17.18 -18.37 8.04
CA ASN A 92 16.22 -17.28 8.26
C ASN A 92 16.72 -15.95 7.67
N VAL A 93 18.00 -15.62 7.84
CA VAL A 93 18.63 -14.42 7.26
C VAL A 93 18.65 -14.49 5.73
N ILE A 94 19.08 -15.61 5.15
CA ILE A 94 19.15 -15.81 3.71
C ILE A 94 17.75 -15.80 3.10
N ALA A 95 16.78 -16.55 3.64
CA ALA A 95 15.40 -16.51 3.16
C ALA A 95 14.82 -15.07 3.22
N SER A 96 15.05 -14.35 4.33
CA SER A 96 14.61 -12.96 4.47
C SER A 96 15.22 -12.04 3.42
N ILE A 97 16.53 -12.15 3.14
CA ILE A 97 17.22 -11.33 2.13
C ILE A 97 16.72 -11.68 0.73
N PHE A 98 16.70 -12.96 0.37
CA PHE A 98 16.33 -13.38 -0.99
C PHE A 98 14.87 -13.05 -1.30
N LEU A 99 13.96 -13.26 -0.36
CA LEU A 99 12.54 -12.93 -0.54
C LEU A 99 12.28 -11.42 -0.51
N PHE A 100 13.00 -10.65 0.32
CA PHE A 100 12.89 -9.19 0.31
C PHE A 100 13.42 -8.59 -1.00
N THR A 101 14.64 -8.99 -1.42
CA THR A 101 15.25 -8.52 -2.66
C THR A 101 14.44 -8.92 -3.88
N GLY A 102 13.91 -10.15 -3.94
CA GLY A 102 13.02 -10.58 -5.03
C GLY A 102 11.75 -9.73 -5.13
N ASN A 103 11.03 -9.51 -4.03
CA ASN A 103 9.81 -8.68 -4.06
C ASN A 103 10.11 -7.18 -4.31
N LEU A 104 11.26 -6.67 -3.85
CA LEU A 104 11.73 -5.32 -4.19
C LEU A 104 12.06 -5.21 -5.68
N LEU A 105 12.62 -6.26 -6.28
CA LEU A 105 12.97 -6.28 -7.70
C LEU A 105 11.73 -6.36 -8.58
N VAL A 106 10.67 -7.08 -8.17
CA VAL A 106 9.32 -6.99 -8.78
C VAL A 106 8.79 -5.55 -8.74
N LEU A 107 8.90 -4.89 -7.59
CA LEU A 107 8.41 -3.51 -7.43
C LEU A 107 9.19 -2.53 -8.32
N LEU A 108 10.51 -2.71 -8.45
CA LEU A 108 11.37 -1.92 -9.32
C LEU A 108 11.15 -2.23 -10.81
N SER A 109 10.95 -3.49 -11.19
CA SER A 109 10.66 -3.89 -12.58
C SER A 109 9.33 -3.29 -13.05
N ALA A 110 8.31 -3.32 -12.19
CA ALA A 110 7.02 -2.65 -12.35
C ALA A 110 7.14 -1.12 -12.56
N LEU A 111 8.07 -0.46 -11.85
CA LEU A 111 8.34 0.99 -12.01
C LEU A 111 9.15 1.33 -13.27
N VAL A 112 10.11 0.47 -13.66
CA VAL A 112 11.04 0.71 -14.77
C VAL A 112 10.42 0.38 -16.15
N SER A 113 9.37 -0.44 -16.19
CA SER A 113 8.59 -0.82 -17.39
C SER A 113 8.05 0.35 -18.25
N VAL A 114 8.22 1.59 -17.83
CA VAL A 114 7.63 2.79 -18.44
C VAL A 114 8.51 3.41 -19.56
N ILE A 115 9.80 3.05 -19.70
CA ILE A 115 10.78 3.90 -20.43
C ILE A 115 11.67 3.15 -21.44
N ASN A 116 11.37 3.26 -22.74
CA ASN A 116 12.32 3.02 -23.87
C ASN A 116 12.87 1.58 -24.06
N ILE A 117 13.33 1.24 -25.27
CA ILE A 117 13.79 -0.11 -25.67
C ILE A 117 14.93 -0.65 -24.80
N ILE A 118 15.81 0.23 -24.29
CA ILE A 118 16.92 -0.16 -23.41
C ILE A 118 16.43 -0.76 -22.08
N THR A 119 15.25 -0.36 -21.57
CA THR A 119 14.72 -0.99 -20.35
C THR A 119 14.12 -2.38 -20.60
N ILE A 120 13.84 -2.79 -21.84
CA ILE A 120 13.32 -4.15 -22.11
C ILE A 120 14.37 -5.21 -21.73
N LEU A 121 15.65 -5.00 -22.09
CA LEU A 121 16.75 -5.90 -21.66
C LEU A 121 16.96 -5.87 -20.15
N ALA A 122 16.90 -4.67 -19.54
CA ALA A 122 17.03 -4.52 -18.09
C ALA A 122 15.87 -5.19 -17.34
N TRP A 123 14.64 -5.10 -17.86
CA TRP A 123 13.44 -5.71 -17.33
C TRP A 123 13.53 -7.25 -17.41
N ILE A 124 13.86 -7.82 -18.58
CA ILE A 124 14.09 -9.27 -18.71
C ILE A 124 15.14 -9.76 -17.71
N SER A 125 16.23 -9.01 -17.54
CA SER A 125 17.30 -9.34 -16.59
C SER A 125 16.80 -9.29 -15.13
N ALA A 126 15.96 -8.30 -14.79
CA ALA A 126 15.35 -8.17 -13.47
C ALA A 126 14.32 -9.26 -13.19
N GLU A 127 13.52 -9.70 -14.17
CA GLU A 127 12.56 -10.80 -14.03
C GLU A 127 13.27 -12.15 -13.84
N ILE A 128 14.34 -12.43 -14.60
CA ILE A 128 15.17 -13.64 -14.40
C ILE A 128 15.78 -13.66 -12.99
N LEU A 129 16.36 -12.53 -12.55
CA LEU A 129 16.95 -12.42 -11.23
C LEU A 129 15.90 -12.52 -10.12
N THR A 130 14.70 -11.96 -10.33
CA THR A 130 13.53 -12.11 -9.46
C THR A 130 13.11 -13.58 -9.31
N LEU A 131 13.04 -14.32 -10.42
CA LEU A 131 12.69 -15.74 -10.41
C LEU A 131 13.71 -16.57 -9.60
N ILE A 132 15.01 -16.31 -9.78
CA ILE A 132 16.09 -16.94 -8.99
C ILE A 132 15.91 -16.63 -7.49
N PHE A 133 15.71 -15.35 -7.14
CA PHE A 133 15.48 -14.94 -5.75
C PHE A 133 14.23 -15.58 -5.13
N TYR A 134 13.14 -15.66 -5.88
CA TYR A 134 11.90 -16.30 -5.46
C TYR A 134 12.07 -17.80 -5.22
N ILE A 135 12.70 -18.53 -6.16
CA ILE A 135 12.95 -19.96 -6.05
C ILE A 135 13.82 -20.27 -4.82
N SER A 136 14.98 -19.60 -4.72
CA SER A 136 15.90 -19.79 -3.58
C SER A 136 15.24 -19.43 -2.25
N GLY A 137 14.48 -18.33 -2.22
CA GLY A 137 13.74 -17.89 -1.04
C GLY A 137 12.73 -18.92 -0.53
N ASN A 138 11.94 -19.51 -1.44
CA ASN A 138 11.02 -20.60 -1.11
C ASN A 138 11.76 -21.84 -0.58
N ILE A 139 12.84 -22.26 -1.24
CA ILE A 139 13.67 -23.40 -0.80
C ILE A 139 14.16 -23.20 0.64
N PHE A 140 14.76 -22.04 0.95
CA PHE A 140 15.29 -21.79 2.29
C PHE A 140 14.19 -21.68 3.36
N LEU A 141 13.05 -21.05 3.05
CA LEU A 141 11.90 -20.98 3.94
C LEU A 141 11.28 -22.37 4.19
N GLY A 142 11.15 -23.18 3.14
CA GLY A 142 10.65 -24.56 3.21
C GLY A 142 11.51 -25.44 4.11
N ILE A 143 12.84 -25.39 3.96
CA ILE A 143 13.80 -26.09 4.83
C ILE A 143 13.66 -25.61 6.29
N GLY A 144 13.53 -24.30 6.53
CA GLY A 144 13.34 -23.73 7.87
C GLY A 144 12.07 -24.23 8.56
N LEU A 145 10.95 -24.27 7.82
CA LEU A 145 9.66 -24.77 8.32
C LEU A 145 9.65 -26.28 8.49
N MET A 146 10.30 -27.03 7.60
CA MET A 146 10.44 -28.48 7.69
C MET A 146 11.12 -28.87 9.02
N ARG A 147 12.25 -28.21 9.33
CA ARG A 147 12.99 -28.39 10.59
C ARG A 147 12.22 -27.91 11.81
N LEU A 148 11.48 -26.81 11.71
CA LEU A 148 10.58 -26.37 12.78
C LEU A 148 9.49 -27.41 13.05
N GLY A 149 8.97 -28.06 12.01
CA GLY A 149 8.05 -29.20 12.13
C GLY A 149 8.68 -30.40 12.85
N GLU A 150 9.93 -30.72 12.57
CA GLU A 150 10.68 -31.78 13.26
C GLU A 150 10.91 -31.47 14.75
N LEU A 151 11.42 -30.27 15.05
CA LEU A 151 11.61 -29.79 16.43
C LEU A 151 10.30 -29.80 17.23
N MET A 152 9.19 -29.47 16.58
CA MET A 152 7.85 -29.44 17.19
C MET A 152 7.10 -30.76 17.12
N LYS A 153 7.73 -31.84 16.63
CA LYS A 153 7.11 -33.16 16.43
C LYS A 153 5.77 -33.09 15.67
N ASN A 154 5.65 -32.15 14.73
CA ASN A 154 4.44 -31.87 13.97
C ASN A 154 4.65 -32.22 12.49
N SER A 155 4.16 -33.40 12.10
CA SER A 155 4.26 -33.91 10.73
C SER A 155 3.56 -33.01 9.70
N THR A 156 2.46 -32.35 10.06
CA THR A 156 1.77 -31.41 9.17
C THR A 156 2.68 -30.24 8.81
N LEU A 157 3.31 -29.59 9.80
CA LEU A 157 4.25 -28.49 9.56
C LEU A 157 5.50 -28.96 8.80
N LYS A 158 6.03 -30.15 9.12
CA LYS A 158 7.16 -30.75 8.39
C LYS A 158 6.85 -30.92 6.91
N ASN A 159 5.72 -31.54 6.60
CA ASN A 159 5.29 -31.82 5.23
C ASN A 159 4.96 -30.53 4.46
N GLY A 160 4.38 -29.53 5.13
CA GLY A 160 4.17 -28.20 4.56
C GLY A 160 5.48 -27.53 4.14
N GLY A 161 6.50 -27.55 5.01
CA GLY A 161 7.85 -27.06 4.69
C GLY A 161 8.47 -27.77 3.48
N MET A 162 8.36 -29.11 3.41
CA MET A 162 8.85 -29.90 2.28
C MET A 162 8.18 -29.51 0.95
N LEU A 163 6.86 -29.26 0.95
CA LEU A 163 6.13 -28.83 -0.25
C LEU A 163 6.47 -27.40 -0.68
N ILE A 164 6.79 -26.49 0.25
CA ILE A 164 7.28 -25.13 -0.07
C ILE A 164 8.58 -25.21 -0.87
N THR A 165 9.49 -26.14 -0.52
CA THR A 165 10.75 -26.39 -1.26
C THR A 165 10.53 -26.84 -2.70
N SER A 166 9.39 -27.47 -3.02
CA SER A 166 9.10 -28.01 -4.36
C SER A 166 8.83 -26.95 -5.44
N VAL A 167 8.72 -25.66 -5.07
CA VAL A 167 8.32 -24.51 -5.91
C VAL A 167 6.93 -24.65 -6.54
N VAL A 168 6.72 -25.64 -7.41
CA VAL A 168 5.44 -25.96 -8.07
C VAL A 168 4.32 -26.22 -7.06
N LEU A 169 4.60 -26.98 -6.00
CA LEU A 169 3.64 -27.31 -4.94
C LEU A 169 3.67 -26.32 -3.77
N SER A 170 4.39 -25.20 -3.91
CA SER A 170 4.67 -24.30 -2.77
C SER A 170 3.41 -23.72 -2.15
N TYR A 171 2.41 -23.34 -2.96
CA TYR A 171 1.11 -22.83 -2.49
C TYR A 171 0.41 -23.80 -1.53
N PHE A 172 0.33 -25.10 -1.89
CA PHE A 172 -0.21 -26.13 -1.00
C PHE A 172 0.66 -26.33 0.24
N GLY A 173 1.98 -26.21 0.10
CA GLY A 173 2.91 -26.22 1.22
C GLY A 173 2.67 -25.09 2.22
N TYR A 174 2.39 -23.86 1.75
CA TYR A 174 2.02 -22.73 2.61
C TYR A 174 0.73 -23.01 3.41
N ILE A 175 -0.31 -23.55 2.75
CA ILE A 175 -1.57 -23.93 3.40
C ILE A 175 -1.33 -24.98 4.50
N ILE A 176 -0.59 -26.04 4.17
CA ILE A 176 -0.32 -27.15 5.09
C ILE A 176 0.56 -26.68 6.27
N ALA A 177 1.57 -25.83 6.01
CA ALA A 177 2.40 -25.23 7.06
C ALA A 177 1.57 -24.32 7.99
N TYR A 178 0.67 -23.50 7.45
CA TYR A 178 -0.27 -22.69 8.24
C TYR A 178 -1.14 -23.55 9.17
N LEU A 179 -1.74 -24.63 8.65
CA LEU A 179 -2.55 -25.57 9.45
C LEU A 179 -1.71 -26.25 10.55
N GLY A 180 -0.48 -26.66 10.22
CA GLY A 180 0.48 -27.21 11.19
C GLY A 180 0.77 -26.24 12.34
N LEU A 181 1.06 -24.97 12.04
CA LEU A 181 1.31 -23.93 13.03
C LEU A 181 0.07 -23.62 13.89
N ARG A 182 -1.12 -23.56 13.28
CA ARG A 182 -2.38 -23.34 14.00
C ARG A 182 -2.64 -24.45 15.01
N LYS A 183 -2.41 -25.72 14.64
CA LYS A 183 -2.54 -26.88 15.56
C LYS A 183 -1.63 -26.74 16.79
N ILE A 184 -0.37 -26.34 16.60
CA ILE A 184 0.57 -26.12 17.71
C ILE A 184 0.08 -24.99 18.63
N SER A 185 -0.39 -23.88 18.05
CA SER A 185 -0.92 -22.75 18.83
C SER A 185 -2.13 -23.14 19.70
N SER A 186 -3.01 -24.02 19.21
CA SER A 186 -4.15 -24.52 19.98
C SER A 186 -3.72 -25.49 21.09
N GLN A 187 -2.75 -26.38 20.83
CA GLN A 187 -2.26 -27.34 21.83
C GLN A 187 -1.54 -26.67 23.00
N GLN A 188 -0.81 -25.57 22.77
CA GLN A 188 -0.21 -24.81 23.87
C GLN A 188 -1.27 -24.26 24.83
N ILE A 189 -2.38 -23.72 24.32
CA ILE A 189 -3.45 -23.14 25.15
C ILE A 189 -4.08 -24.22 26.06
N ALA A 190 -4.29 -25.44 25.54
CA ALA A 190 -4.86 -26.54 26.31
C ALA A 190 -3.99 -26.95 27.52
N HIS A 191 -2.66 -26.89 27.41
CA HIS A 191 -1.76 -27.26 28.51
C HIS A 191 -1.68 -26.23 29.64
N TYR A 192 -2.10 -24.98 29.43
CA TYR A 192 -2.13 -23.94 30.48
C TYR A 192 -3.48 -23.80 31.19
N PHE A 193 -4.56 -24.42 30.67
CA PHE A 193 -5.90 -24.37 31.26
C PHE A 193 -6.41 -25.61 32.04
N PRO A 194 -5.61 -26.65 32.41
CA PRO A 194 -6.17 -27.80 33.14
C PRO A 194 -6.49 -27.51 34.63
N LEU A 195 -6.20 -26.32 35.16
CA LEU A 195 -6.30 -26.03 36.59
C LEU A 195 -7.65 -25.45 37.07
N MET A 196 -8.53 -24.99 36.19
CA MET A 196 -9.75 -24.28 36.60
C MET A 196 -11.01 -25.15 36.73
N SER A 197 -11.01 -26.40 36.27
CA SER A 197 -12.19 -27.28 36.30
C SER A 197 -12.32 -28.12 37.57
N ASN A 198 -11.42 -27.98 38.57
CA ASN A 198 -11.40 -28.86 39.75
C ASN A 198 -11.28 -28.13 41.10
N ILE A 199 -11.60 -26.83 41.15
CA ILE A 199 -11.83 -26.14 42.44
C ILE A 199 -13.25 -26.49 42.91
N ARG A 200 -13.36 -27.65 43.54
CA ARG A 200 -14.52 -28.04 44.33
C ARG A 200 -14.70 -27.01 45.45
N ALA A 201 -15.79 -26.24 45.40
CA ALA A 201 -16.03 -25.16 46.37
C ALA A 201 -15.96 -25.70 47.81
N PRO A 202 -15.04 -25.18 48.67
CA PRO A 202 -15.04 -25.55 50.08
C PRO A 202 -16.24 -24.93 50.77
N SER A 203 -17.12 -25.78 51.30
CA SER A 203 -18.26 -25.38 52.13
C SER A 203 -17.78 -24.57 53.34
N THR A 204 -18.05 -23.26 53.33
CA THR A 204 -17.72 -22.35 54.42
C THR A 204 -18.68 -22.50 55.58
N LYS A 205 -18.49 -23.54 56.41
CA LYS A 205 -18.99 -23.57 57.79
C LYS A 205 -17.87 -23.24 58.76
N ASN A 206 -18.06 -22.12 59.47
CA ASN A 206 -17.48 -21.71 60.76
C ASN A 206 -16.40 -22.62 61.39
N VAL A 207 -15.16 -22.12 61.47
CA VAL A 207 -14.41 -22.03 62.74
C VAL A 207 -13.52 -20.78 62.70
N LEU A 208 -13.97 -19.69 63.33
CA LEU A 208 -13.09 -18.59 63.70
C LEU A 208 -12.57 -18.87 65.12
N SER A 209 -11.36 -19.39 65.28
CA SER A 209 -10.80 -19.61 66.63
C SER A 209 -9.27 -19.55 66.72
N SER A 210 -8.81 -18.46 67.33
CA SER A 210 -7.66 -18.37 68.25
C SER A 210 -6.21 -18.41 67.71
N LYS A 211 -5.37 -17.66 68.44
CA LYS A 211 -3.89 -17.69 68.47
C LYS A 211 -3.14 -17.33 67.19
N ILE A 212 -2.95 -16.03 66.99
CA ILE A 212 -1.67 -15.50 66.50
C ILE A 212 -0.86 -15.05 67.72
N LYS A 213 0.15 -15.84 68.10
CA LYS A 213 1.29 -15.34 68.88
C LYS A 213 2.36 -14.90 67.89
N THR A 214 2.97 -13.76 68.15
CA THR A 214 4.07 -13.18 67.36
C THR A 214 5.37 -13.96 67.50
N GLN A 215 5.98 -14.38 66.40
CA GLN A 215 7.45 -14.48 66.26
C GLN A 215 7.85 -14.67 64.79
N GLY A 216 8.94 -14.01 64.36
CA GLY A 216 9.57 -14.20 63.05
C GLY A 216 9.32 -13.08 62.04
N ASN A 217 10.41 -12.52 61.49
CA ASN A 217 10.36 -11.71 60.28
C ASN A 217 10.24 -12.67 59.07
N GLU A 218 9.09 -12.74 58.42
CA GLU A 218 8.91 -13.50 57.18
C GLU A 218 8.70 -12.55 56.00
N GLU A 219 9.56 -12.65 54.98
CA GLU A 219 9.33 -12.00 53.68
C GLU A 219 8.24 -12.76 52.90
N LEU A 220 7.07 -12.16 52.76
CA LEU A 220 5.95 -12.75 52.03
C LEU A 220 6.22 -12.73 50.50
N THR A 221 6.90 -13.76 49.98
CA THR A 221 7.20 -13.88 48.55
C THR A 221 6.00 -14.43 47.76
N ILE A 222 5.11 -13.54 47.32
CA ILE A 222 3.98 -13.92 46.45
C ILE A 222 4.50 -14.19 45.02
N THR A 223 4.78 -15.46 44.72
CA THR A 223 5.26 -15.86 43.40
C THR A 223 4.09 -15.99 42.42
N HIS A 224 3.81 -14.94 41.67
CA HIS A 224 2.93 -15.03 40.50
C HIS A 224 3.63 -15.81 39.39
N PRO A 225 2.98 -16.78 38.73
CA PRO A 225 3.56 -17.48 37.60
C PRO A 225 3.59 -16.53 36.39
N ILE A 226 4.73 -15.86 36.22
CA ILE A 226 5.10 -15.01 35.09
C ILE A 226 4.35 -13.67 35.07
N TYR A 227 4.85 -12.68 35.81
CA TYR A 227 5.49 -11.46 35.28
C TYR A 227 5.99 -10.60 36.46
N TYR A 228 7.32 -10.36 36.49
CA TYR A 228 8.11 -9.65 37.52
C TYR A 228 8.01 -10.14 38.99
N LYS A 229 9.04 -9.84 39.78
CA LYS A 229 9.17 -10.18 41.21
C LYS A 229 9.25 -8.88 42.00
N GLU A 230 8.23 -8.61 42.81
CA GLU A 230 8.14 -7.38 43.60
C GLU A 230 8.38 -7.71 45.08
N THR A 231 9.36 -7.03 45.70
CA THR A 231 9.74 -7.26 47.10
C THR A 231 9.26 -6.09 47.96
N VAL A 232 8.06 -6.20 48.53
CA VAL A 232 7.47 -5.14 49.36
C VAL A 232 8.00 -5.26 50.79
N LYS A 233 8.86 -4.33 51.22
CA LYS A 233 9.25 -4.19 52.63
C LYS A 233 8.18 -3.43 53.40
N VAL A 234 7.40 -4.14 54.21
CA VAL A 234 6.38 -3.55 55.08
C VAL A 234 7.07 -2.72 56.18
N HIS A 235 6.85 -1.40 56.17
CA HIS A 235 7.16 -0.53 57.31
C HIS A 235 5.91 -0.32 58.17
N ARG A 236 6.12 -0.29 59.49
CA ARG A 236 5.08 -0.23 60.50
C ARG A 236 4.46 1.17 60.55
N LEU A 237 3.16 1.29 60.25
CA LEU A 237 2.41 2.50 60.52
C LEU A 237 2.16 2.64 62.03
N GLN A 238 2.36 3.84 62.55
CA GLN A 238 2.07 4.23 63.92
C GLN A 238 0.94 5.26 63.90
N SER A 239 -0.07 5.06 64.75
CA SER A 239 -1.33 5.82 64.69
C SER A 239 -1.20 7.25 65.20
N GLN A 240 -1.87 8.20 64.55
CA GLN A 240 -2.32 9.42 65.25
C GLN A 240 -3.65 9.99 64.73
N GLU A 241 -4.49 10.30 65.72
CA GLU A 241 -5.76 11.04 65.81
C GLU A 241 -6.59 11.49 64.59
N THR A 242 -7.90 11.28 64.77
CA THR A 242 -8.99 11.85 63.98
C THR A 242 -9.34 13.26 64.46
N ARG A 243 -9.36 14.26 63.56
CA ARG A 243 -10.26 15.42 63.72
C ARG A 243 -10.82 15.92 62.38
N SER A 244 -12.10 16.22 62.40
CA SER A 244 -12.98 16.55 61.27
C SER A 244 -12.84 17.99 60.78
N VAL A 245 -12.92 18.24 59.45
CA VAL A 245 -13.55 19.43 58.82
C VAL A 245 -14.07 19.10 57.40
N GLN A 246 -15.39 19.20 57.22
CA GLN A 246 -16.15 19.89 56.15
C GLN A 246 -15.75 19.83 54.65
N GLN A 247 -16.74 19.57 53.80
CA GLN A 247 -16.69 19.66 52.32
C GLN A 247 -16.83 21.11 51.82
N GLN A 248 -16.17 21.48 50.71
CA GLN A 248 -16.68 22.36 49.64
C GLN A 248 -15.78 22.29 48.35
N PRO A 249 -16.20 22.83 47.18
CA PRO A 249 -15.86 22.23 45.88
C PRO A 249 -14.60 22.76 45.17
N TYR A 250 -14.21 22.02 44.12
CA TYR A 250 -13.12 22.32 43.19
C TYR A 250 -13.23 23.72 42.52
N GLN A 251 -12.11 24.45 42.51
CA GLN A 251 -11.77 25.39 41.43
C GLN A 251 -10.44 24.96 40.79
N THR A 252 -10.37 25.04 39.46
CA THR A 252 -9.17 24.71 38.67
C THR A 252 -8.37 25.98 38.41
N GLN A 253 -7.12 26.04 38.88
CA GLN A 253 -6.22 27.18 38.66
C GLN A 253 -4.95 26.76 37.90
N LYS A 254 -4.58 27.55 36.88
CA LYS A 254 -3.35 27.39 36.07
C LYS A 254 -2.10 27.76 36.86
N ILE A 255 -1.00 27.02 36.67
CA ILE A 255 0.37 27.43 37.02
C ILE A 255 1.31 27.11 35.82
N PRO A 256 2.35 27.92 35.51
CA PRO A 256 3.07 27.88 34.24
C PRO A 256 4.43 27.14 34.27
N SER A 257 5.03 26.97 33.09
CA SER A 257 6.34 26.33 32.86
C SER A 257 7.50 27.36 32.81
N PRO A 258 8.73 27.03 33.23
CA PRO A 258 9.82 28.00 33.42
C PRO A 258 10.66 28.34 32.18
N GLN A 259 11.39 29.46 32.26
CA GLN A 259 12.34 29.98 31.26
C GLN A 259 13.70 29.27 31.29
N PRO A 260 14.49 29.43 30.21
CA PRO A 260 15.93 29.67 30.31
C PRO A 260 16.40 31.01 29.69
N THR A 261 17.70 31.29 29.85
CA THR A 261 18.33 32.64 29.89
C THR A 261 18.71 33.27 28.53
N LYS A 262 18.86 34.61 28.52
CA LYS A 262 19.29 35.46 27.38
C LYS A 262 20.80 35.44 27.07
N GLN A 263 21.15 35.54 25.77
CA GLN A 263 22.27 36.31 25.17
C GLN A 263 21.76 36.81 23.78
N VAL A 264 21.61 38.12 23.44
CA VAL A 264 22.62 39.17 23.09
C VAL A 264 23.16 39.01 21.64
N LEU A 265 23.07 39.95 20.66
CA LEU A 265 22.56 41.34 20.68
C LEU A 265 21.54 41.80 19.57
N PRO A 266 21.83 42.48 18.41
CA PRO A 266 20.93 43.57 17.97
C PRO A 266 20.16 43.44 16.63
N SER A 267 18.98 44.06 16.67
CA SER A 267 18.06 44.60 15.65
C SER A 267 18.51 44.93 14.21
N THR A 268 17.58 44.72 13.27
CA THR A 268 17.19 45.69 12.21
C THR A 268 15.68 45.59 11.94
N LEU A 269 15.07 46.65 11.38
CA LEU A 269 13.62 46.89 11.46
C LEU A 269 12.76 45.93 10.60
N SER A 270 11.67 45.44 11.20
CA SER A 270 10.54 44.83 10.46
C SER A 270 9.45 45.87 10.21
N GLN A 271 9.27 46.29 8.95
CA GLN A 271 8.09 47.06 8.54
C GLN A 271 6.85 46.15 8.51
N SER A 272 5.70 46.66 8.97
CA SER A 272 4.45 45.92 8.95
C SER A 272 3.85 45.90 7.54
N TYR A 273 3.95 44.77 6.85
CA TYR A 273 3.18 44.52 5.64
C TYR A 273 1.83 43.91 6.00
N THR A 274 0.78 44.73 5.99
CA THR A 274 -0.59 44.22 5.83
C THR A 274 -0.69 43.53 4.46
N PRO A 275 -1.15 42.27 4.39
CA PRO A 275 -1.28 41.57 3.12
C PRO A 275 -2.47 42.13 2.33
N THR A 276 -2.19 43.04 1.39
CA THR A 276 -3.18 43.47 0.40
C THR A 276 -3.56 42.28 -0.46
N SER A 277 -4.78 41.79 -0.33
CA SER A 277 -5.34 40.76 -1.19
C SER A 277 -5.40 41.25 -2.63
N MET A 278 -4.46 40.81 -3.47
CA MET A 278 -4.54 41.05 -4.91
C MET A 278 -5.79 40.35 -5.47
N PRO A 279 -6.61 41.03 -6.30
CA PRO A 279 -7.71 40.36 -6.96
C PRO A 279 -7.16 39.29 -7.92
N GLN A 280 -7.60 38.04 -7.77
CA GLN A 280 -7.32 37.01 -8.77
C GLN A 280 -8.04 37.37 -10.07
N SER A 281 -7.31 37.95 -11.01
CA SER A 281 -7.73 38.07 -12.40
C SER A 281 -8.02 36.68 -12.94
N GLN A 282 -9.29 36.32 -13.13
CA GLN A 282 -9.66 35.09 -13.81
C GLN A 282 -9.17 35.19 -15.26
N THR A 283 -8.04 34.55 -15.56
CA THR A 283 -7.50 34.49 -16.92
C THR A 283 -8.45 33.65 -17.77
N THR A 284 -9.29 34.32 -18.54
CA THR A 284 -10.21 33.66 -19.48
C THR A 284 -9.41 32.83 -20.47
N PHE A 285 -9.83 31.58 -20.66
CA PHE A 285 -9.30 30.75 -21.71
C PHE A 285 -9.76 31.32 -23.06
N VAL A 286 -8.81 31.68 -23.93
CA VAL A 286 -9.10 32.29 -25.23
C VAL A 286 -8.66 31.32 -26.30
N ILE A 287 -9.59 30.97 -27.18
CA ILE A 287 -9.36 30.22 -28.41
C ILE A 287 -9.96 30.99 -29.58
N ASN A 288 -9.15 31.20 -30.61
CA ASN A 288 -9.56 31.76 -31.90
C ASN A 288 -8.94 30.91 -33.00
N GLY A 289 -9.68 30.71 -34.09
CA GLY A 289 -9.16 29.97 -35.22
C GLY A 289 -10.06 29.99 -36.44
N ASN A 290 -9.52 29.49 -37.55
CA ASN A 290 -10.22 29.25 -38.79
C ASN A 290 -9.72 27.94 -39.42
N GLY A 291 -10.49 27.40 -40.36
CA GLY A 291 -10.06 26.21 -41.08
C GLY A 291 -10.76 25.94 -42.39
N ILE A 292 -10.23 24.95 -43.09
CA ILE A 292 -10.71 24.46 -44.38
C ILE A 292 -10.93 22.95 -44.25
N LEU A 293 -12.14 22.48 -44.54
CA LEU A 293 -12.48 21.08 -44.68
C LEU A 293 -12.40 20.70 -46.16
N LYS A 294 -11.61 19.68 -46.49
CA LYS A 294 -11.45 19.17 -47.85
C LYS A 294 -12.43 18.04 -48.17
N SER A 295 -12.65 17.85 -49.47
CA SER A 295 -13.39 16.74 -50.12
C SER A 295 -12.99 15.32 -49.67
N ASP A 296 -11.79 15.16 -49.08
CA ASP A 296 -11.20 13.89 -48.68
C ASP A 296 -11.43 13.54 -47.19
N GLY A 297 -12.13 14.38 -46.41
CA GLY A 297 -12.27 14.20 -44.96
C GLY A 297 -11.32 15.05 -44.10
N THR A 298 -10.34 15.75 -44.69
CA THR A 298 -9.30 16.44 -43.92
C THR A 298 -9.69 17.88 -43.59
N VAL A 299 -9.75 18.24 -42.31
CA VAL A 299 -9.80 19.63 -41.83
C VAL A 299 -8.39 20.11 -41.51
N TYR A 300 -8.02 21.27 -42.04
CA TYR A 300 -6.85 22.04 -41.65
C TYR A 300 -7.31 23.21 -40.79
N LEU A 301 -6.79 23.32 -39.56
CA LEU A 301 -7.12 24.38 -38.61
C LEU A 301 -5.87 25.16 -38.24
N ASN A 302 -5.97 26.49 -38.21
CA ASN A 302 -5.04 27.34 -37.48
C ASN A 302 -5.75 27.79 -36.20
N ILE A 303 -5.16 27.47 -35.03
CA ILE A 303 -5.78 27.72 -33.72
C ILE A 303 -4.78 28.46 -32.82
N TYR A 304 -5.16 29.63 -32.33
CA TYR A 304 -4.49 30.29 -31.21
C TYR A 304 -5.07 29.80 -29.89
N VAL A 305 -4.23 29.45 -28.92
CA VAL A 305 -4.64 29.19 -27.53
C VAL A 305 -3.79 29.97 -26.52
N SER A 306 -4.44 30.52 -25.49
CA SER A 306 -3.76 31.30 -24.44
C SER A 306 -3.06 30.45 -23.36
N GLN A 307 -3.32 29.14 -23.31
CA GLN A 307 -2.75 28.20 -22.34
C GLN A 307 -2.51 26.82 -22.99
N PRO A 308 -1.55 26.00 -22.50
CA PRO A 308 -1.34 24.64 -23.03
C PRO A 308 -2.57 23.77 -22.76
N CYS A 309 -3.06 23.06 -23.76
CA CYS A 309 -4.27 22.24 -23.63
C CYS A 309 -4.24 21.02 -24.57
N VAL A 310 -5.19 20.11 -24.37
CA VAL A 310 -5.36 18.91 -25.22
C VAL A 310 -6.77 18.91 -25.81
N ILE A 311 -6.88 18.65 -27.12
CA ILE A 311 -8.17 18.45 -27.80
C ILE A 311 -8.69 17.05 -27.41
N SER A 312 -9.76 16.98 -26.63
CA SER A 312 -10.33 15.71 -26.17
C SER A 312 -11.37 15.12 -27.13
N SER A 313 -12.15 15.97 -27.81
CA SER A 313 -13.10 15.54 -28.84
C SER A 313 -13.41 16.67 -29.82
N VAL A 314 -13.87 16.31 -31.02
CA VAL A 314 -14.27 17.25 -32.07
C VAL A 314 -15.51 16.71 -32.78
N LYS A 315 -16.46 17.60 -33.11
CA LYS A 315 -17.67 17.30 -33.91
C LYS A 315 -17.95 18.42 -34.90
N ILE A 316 -18.53 18.10 -36.06
CA ILE A 316 -19.05 19.10 -37.01
C ILE A 316 -20.54 19.31 -36.72
N GLU A 317 -21.02 20.54 -36.86
CA GLU A 317 -22.43 20.91 -36.67
C GLU A 317 -23.37 20.00 -37.46
N ASN A 318 -24.37 19.43 -36.77
CA ASN A 318 -25.38 18.52 -37.32
C ASN A 318 -24.86 17.22 -37.97
N LEU A 319 -23.60 16.83 -37.71
CA LEU A 319 -23.05 15.54 -38.14
C LEU A 319 -22.77 14.62 -36.94
N PRO A 320 -23.26 13.36 -36.93
CA PRO A 320 -23.09 12.42 -35.82
C PRO A 320 -21.70 11.73 -35.80
N TYR A 321 -20.74 12.23 -36.56
CA TYR A 321 -19.49 11.54 -36.85
C TYR A 321 -18.31 12.07 -36.04
N SER A 322 -17.57 11.15 -35.43
CA SER A 322 -16.30 11.43 -34.73
C SER A 322 -15.12 11.44 -35.72
N PRO A 323 -14.03 12.18 -35.42
CA PRO A 323 -12.81 12.12 -36.23
C PRO A 323 -12.10 10.78 -36.08
N LEU A 324 -11.50 10.32 -37.18
CA LEU A 324 -10.58 9.18 -37.25
C LEU A 324 -9.21 9.52 -36.64
N SER A 325 -8.75 10.77 -36.76
CA SER A 325 -7.50 11.23 -36.14
C SER A 325 -7.46 12.76 -35.93
N ILE A 326 -6.64 13.19 -34.97
CA ILE A 326 -6.34 14.60 -34.65
C ILE A 326 -4.82 14.70 -34.45
N GLN A 327 -4.13 15.55 -35.20
CA GLN A 327 -2.67 15.72 -35.13
C GLN A 327 -2.25 17.20 -35.27
N PRO A 328 -1.52 17.77 -34.30
CA PRO A 328 -1.25 17.26 -32.95
C PRO A 328 -2.51 17.35 -32.07
N GLN A 329 -2.63 16.47 -31.08
CA GLN A 329 -3.72 16.52 -30.10
C GLN A 329 -3.40 17.46 -28.92
N SER A 330 -2.12 17.70 -28.63
CA SER A 330 -1.64 18.63 -27.60
C SER A 330 -1.24 19.95 -28.25
N LEU A 331 -1.75 21.06 -27.72
CA LEU A 331 -1.55 22.42 -28.21
C LEU A 331 -0.65 23.20 -27.25
N GLN A 332 0.31 23.93 -27.80
CA GLN A 332 1.19 24.84 -27.07
C GLN A 332 0.60 26.26 -27.04
N ILE A 333 1.08 27.12 -26.13
CA ILE A 333 0.67 28.53 -26.09
C ILE A 333 1.01 29.20 -27.43
N GLY A 334 0.05 29.94 -27.99
CA GLY A 334 0.20 30.61 -29.28
C GLY A 334 -0.49 29.86 -30.42
N ASN A 335 0.04 30.03 -31.65
CA ASN A 335 -0.55 29.49 -32.87
C ASN A 335 -0.15 28.02 -33.08
N ASN A 336 -1.15 27.17 -33.32
CA ASN A 336 -1.00 25.74 -33.60
C ASN A 336 -1.65 25.42 -34.95
N GLN A 337 -1.00 24.56 -35.74
CA GLN A 337 -1.60 23.97 -36.93
C GLN A 337 -2.10 22.57 -36.58
N VAL A 338 -3.39 22.32 -36.78
CA VAL A 338 -4.03 21.03 -36.44
C VAL A 338 -4.70 20.44 -37.67
N LEU A 339 -4.36 19.20 -37.97
CA LEU A 339 -4.97 18.38 -39.00
C LEU A 339 -5.93 17.39 -38.32
N ILE A 340 -7.19 17.37 -38.77
CA ILE A 340 -8.21 16.45 -38.29
C ILE A 340 -8.74 15.65 -39.48
N LYS A 341 -8.76 14.32 -39.35
CA LYS A 341 -9.30 13.44 -40.40
C LYS A 341 -10.67 12.92 -39.97
N PHE A 342 -11.69 13.17 -40.78
CA PHE A 342 -12.99 12.49 -40.73
C PHE A 342 -13.06 11.40 -41.80
N ASP A 343 -13.99 10.46 -41.66
CA ASP A 343 -14.35 9.55 -42.73
C ASP A 343 -14.91 10.36 -43.92
N LYS A 344 -14.60 9.95 -45.15
CA LYS A 344 -15.18 10.55 -46.35
C LYS A 344 -16.69 10.32 -46.42
N VAL A 345 -17.18 9.18 -45.90
CA VAL A 345 -18.62 8.88 -45.80
C VAL A 345 -19.33 9.85 -44.85
N ALA A 346 -18.64 10.35 -43.82
CA ALA A 346 -19.18 11.31 -42.87
C ALA A 346 -19.50 12.69 -43.48
N LEU A 347 -18.99 13.00 -44.68
CA LEU A 347 -19.19 14.29 -45.35
C LEU A 347 -20.34 14.28 -46.37
N LEU A 348 -21.06 13.16 -46.52
CA LEU A 348 -22.22 13.05 -47.41
C LEU A 348 -23.32 14.03 -46.96
N GLY A 349 -23.54 15.08 -47.75
CA GLY A 349 -24.50 16.15 -47.47
C GLY A 349 -23.89 17.55 -47.25
N LEU A 350 -22.56 17.68 -47.21
CA LEU A 350 -21.91 19.00 -47.14
C LEU A 350 -21.89 19.70 -48.51
N LEU A 351 -22.22 21.00 -48.52
CA LEU A 351 -22.32 21.83 -49.71
C LEU A 351 -21.04 22.63 -49.92
N LYS A 352 -20.42 22.50 -51.11
CA LYS A 352 -19.17 23.20 -51.46
C LYS A 352 -19.31 24.71 -51.25
N GLY A 353 -18.29 25.31 -50.64
CA GLY A 353 -18.21 26.75 -50.39
C GLY A 353 -18.98 27.23 -49.16
N LYS A 354 -19.79 26.38 -48.51
CA LYS A 354 -20.51 26.75 -47.29
C LYS A 354 -19.59 26.75 -46.07
N GLU A 355 -19.88 27.64 -45.11
CA GLU A 355 -19.31 27.59 -43.77
C GLU A 355 -20.07 26.59 -42.89
N TYR A 356 -19.34 25.91 -42.02
CA TYR A 356 -19.83 25.01 -40.98
C TYR A 356 -19.16 25.33 -39.66
N LYS A 357 -19.83 25.05 -38.53
CA LYS A 357 -19.19 25.13 -37.21
C LYS A 357 -18.54 23.80 -36.86
N LEU A 358 -17.30 23.87 -36.40
CA LEU A 358 -16.57 22.80 -35.74
C LEU A 358 -16.58 23.09 -34.24
N TYR A 359 -17.01 22.10 -33.44
CA TYR A 359 -17.02 22.21 -31.98
C TYR A 359 -15.88 21.35 -31.43
N LEU A 360 -15.00 21.96 -30.64
CA LEU A 360 -13.88 21.31 -29.96
C LEU A 360 -14.16 21.25 -28.46
N THR A 361 -13.96 20.09 -27.84
CA THR A 361 -13.81 19.99 -26.39
C THR A 361 -12.32 19.99 -26.07
N LEU A 362 -11.90 20.87 -25.17
CA LEU A 362 -10.51 21.03 -24.77
C LEU A 362 -10.36 20.70 -23.28
N ARG A 363 -9.16 20.26 -22.89
CA ARG A 363 -8.80 20.00 -21.49
C ARG A 363 -7.48 20.66 -21.14
N THR A 364 -7.48 21.43 -20.06
CA THR A 364 -6.30 22.05 -19.44
C THR A 364 -6.19 21.53 -18.01
N TYR A 365 -5.19 20.70 -17.73
CA TYR A 365 -5.09 19.92 -16.50
C TYR A 365 -6.41 19.17 -16.18
N ASN A 366 -7.14 19.59 -15.14
CA ASN A 366 -8.41 18.99 -14.70
C ASN A 366 -9.65 19.80 -15.12
N ILE A 367 -9.48 20.88 -15.89
CA ILE A 367 -10.58 21.76 -16.34
C ILE A 367 -10.95 21.41 -17.78
N TYR A 368 -12.26 21.25 -18.05
CA TYR A 368 -12.81 21.01 -19.38
C TYR A 368 -13.46 22.27 -19.93
N TYR A 369 -13.15 22.58 -21.19
CA TYR A 369 -13.78 23.65 -21.97
C TYR A 369 -14.56 23.01 -23.11
N PRO A 370 -15.85 22.70 -22.92
CA PRO A 370 -16.68 22.09 -23.96
C PRO A 370 -17.01 23.09 -25.07
N ASP A 371 -17.38 22.53 -26.23
CA ASP A 371 -18.08 23.23 -27.32
C ASP A 371 -17.45 24.55 -27.80
N GLN A 372 -16.11 24.63 -27.80
CA GLN A 372 -15.38 25.76 -28.38
C GLN A 372 -15.57 25.78 -29.90
N VAL A 373 -16.12 26.88 -30.43
CA VAL A 373 -16.58 26.96 -31.82
C VAL A 373 -15.53 27.56 -32.73
N ILE A 374 -15.15 26.83 -33.79
CA ILE A 374 -14.34 27.34 -34.90
C ILE A 374 -15.14 27.25 -36.19
N LYS A 375 -15.07 28.29 -37.03
CA LYS A 375 -15.66 28.27 -38.37
C LYS A 375 -14.73 27.55 -39.35
N ILE A 376 -15.28 26.64 -40.13
CA ILE A 376 -14.59 25.94 -41.21
C ILE A 376 -15.34 26.11 -42.53
N LYS A 377 -14.61 26.25 -43.63
CA LYS A 377 -15.18 26.33 -44.99
C LYS A 377 -14.98 25.02 -45.73
N TYR A 378 -16.02 24.49 -46.38
CA TYR A 378 -15.90 23.25 -47.15
C TYR A 378 -15.41 23.51 -48.58
N GLU A 379 -14.29 22.93 -48.98
CA GLU A 379 -13.65 23.10 -50.27
C GLU A 379 -13.40 21.76 -50.97
N THR A 380 -13.77 21.67 -52.25
CA THR A 380 -13.39 20.55 -53.11
C THR A 380 -12.23 20.98 -54.00
N THR A 381 -11.01 20.75 -53.50
CA THR A 381 -9.87 20.42 -54.38
C THR A 381 -10.04 18.99 -54.87
#